data_AF-A0A812XF86-F1
#
_entry.id   AF-A0A812XF86-F1
#
_cell.length_a   1.000
_cell.length_b   1.000
_cell.length_c   1.000
_cell.angle_alpha   90.00
_cell.angle_beta   90.00
_cell.angle_gamma   90.00
#
_symmetry.space_group_name_H-M   'P 1'
#
loop_
_entity.id
_entity.type
_entity.pdbx_description
1 polymer ?
#
loop_
_entity_poly.entity_id
_entity_poly.type
_entity_poly.pdbx_seq_one_letter_code
_entity_poly.pdbx_strand_id
1 'polypeptide(L)'
;MYRLEELRSALEMFESTIIESHQVFFYMCFFVNNQFRILVDQAAVGSQDLESTFRYNLTRTGRVVAVLDTWNEPVYLTRIWTVFEQFAACTLQIPVTFVMPEACSSIDRNN
;
A
#
# COMPACT_ATOMS: atom_id res chain seq x y z
N MET A 1 -9.97 -8.61 -6.16
CA MET A 1 -9.52 -8.73 -4.75
C MET A 1 -8.23 -9.49 -4.81
N TYR A 2 -7.15 -8.98 -4.21
CA TYR A 2 -5.86 -9.66 -4.22
C TYR A 2 -5.98 -11.04 -3.58
N ARG A 3 -5.40 -12.04 -4.22
CA ARG A 3 -5.25 -13.38 -3.64
C ARG A 3 -4.06 -13.38 -2.70
N LEU A 4 -4.10 -14.25 -1.69
CA LEU A 4 -3.00 -14.37 -0.72
C LEU A 4 -1.68 -14.74 -1.41
N GLU A 5 -1.74 -15.56 -2.46
CA GLU A 5 -0.59 -15.95 -3.28
C GLU A 5 0.07 -14.77 -4.00
N GLU A 6 -0.74 -13.83 -4.53
CA GLU A 6 -0.26 -12.62 -5.20
C GLU A 6 0.42 -11.68 -4.18
N LEU A 7 -0.19 -11.49 -3.01
CA LEU A 7 0.39 -10.70 -1.93
C LEU A 7 1.71 -11.31 -1.45
N ARG A 8 1.77 -12.63 -1.24
CA ARG A 8 2.99 -13.33 -0.83
C ARG A 8 4.10 -13.11 -1.86
N SER A 9 3.83 -13.34 -3.14
CA SER A 9 4.81 -13.17 -4.22
C SER A 9 5.33 -11.74 -4.31
N ALA A 10 4.46 -10.73 -4.15
CA ALA A 10 4.88 -9.33 -4.10
C ALA A 10 5.77 -9.03 -2.88
N LEU A 11 5.52 -9.67 -1.74
CA LEU A 11 6.34 -9.50 -0.54
C LEU A 11 7.68 -10.24 -0.64
N GLU A 12 7.77 -11.34 -1.38
CA GLU A 12 9.05 -11.99 -1.72
C GLU A 12 9.92 -11.04 -2.57
N MET A 13 9.31 -10.29 -3.50
CA MET A 13 10.02 -9.22 -4.22
C MET A 13 10.51 -8.14 -3.23
N PHE A 14 9.69 -7.74 -2.26
CA PHE A 14 10.11 -6.78 -1.23
C PHE A 14 11.28 -7.29 -0.38
N GLU A 15 11.24 -8.55 0.03
CA GLU A 15 12.29 -9.20 0.84
C GLU A 15 13.67 -9.05 0.19
N SER A 16 13.75 -9.20 -1.14
CA SER A 16 15.00 -9.03 -1.88
C SER A 16 15.62 -7.63 -1.78
N THR A 17 14.84 -6.62 -1.37
CA THR A 17 15.28 -5.23 -1.18
C THR A 17 15.75 -4.93 0.25
N ILE A 18 15.60 -5.88 1.18
CA ILE A 18 15.88 -5.69 2.60
C ILE A 18 17.32 -6.12 2.89
N ILE A 19 18.13 -5.16 3.35
CA ILE A 19 19.55 -5.40 3.67
C ILE A 19 19.73 -5.90 5.11
N GLU A 20 18.87 -5.47 6.04
CA GLU A 20 18.87 -5.90 7.44
C GLU A 20 17.46 -6.30 7.90
N SER A 21 17.30 -7.56 8.34
CA SER A 21 15.99 -8.21 8.49
C SER A 21 15.30 -8.03 9.85
N HIS A 22 15.96 -7.44 10.83
CA HIS A 22 15.59 -7.69 12.23
C HIS A 22 14.33 -6.96 12.73
N GLN A 23 13.72 -6.05 11.96
CA GLN A 23 12.52 -5.31 12.38
C GLN A 23 11.60 -4.85 11.22
N VAL A 24 11.16 -5.79 10.38
CA VAL A 24 10.19 -5.48 9.30
C VAL A 24 8.77 -5.67 9.82
N PHE A 25 8.01 -4.57 9.96
CA PHE A 25 6.60 -4.59 10.34
C PHE A 25 5.74 -4.08 9.19
N PHE A 26 4.65 -4.79 8.90
CA PHE A 26 3.70 -4.37 7.87
C PHE A 26 2.45 -3.78 8.51
N TYR A 27 2.11 -2.56 8.11
CA TYR A 27 0.78 -2.01 8.30
C TYR A 27 0.03 -2.09 6.97
N MET A 28 -0.98 -2.95 6.90
CA MET A 28 -1.78 -3.16 5.70
C MET A 28 -3.12 -2.42 5.83
N CYS A 29 -3.21 -1.27 5.19
CA CYS A 29 -4.36 -0.36 5.27
C CYS A 29 -5.71 -1.02 4.94
N PHE A 30 -5.73 -2.00 4.03
CA PHE A 30 -6.94 -2.75 3.66
C PHE A 30 -7.58 -3.49 4.85
N PHE A 31 -6.79 -4.01 5.80
CA PHE A 31 -7.30 -4.78 6.95
C PHE A 31 -7.76 -3.90 8.11
N VAL A 32 -7.20 -2.70 8.23
CA VAL A 32 -7.41 -1.82 9.40
C VAL A 32 -8.45 -0.74 9.11
N ASN A 33 -8.56 -0.31 7.85
CA ASN A 33 -9.48 0.76 7.48
C ASN A 33 -10.83 0.17 7.06
N ASN A 34 -11.86 0.38 7.89
CA ASN A 34 -13.25 0.12 7.51
C ASN A 34 -13.76 1.24 6.57
N GLN A 35 -13.23 1.25 5.34
CA GLN A 35 -13.52 2.23 4.29
C GLN A 35 -15.02 2.34 3.98
N PHE A 36 -15.76 1.27 4.26
CA PHE A 36 -17.22 1.20 4.12
C PHE A 36 -17.93 2.21 5.01
N ARG A 37 -17.46 2.43 6.25
CA ARG A 37 -18.08 3.41 7.16
C ARG A 37 -18.00 4.85 6.64
N ILE A 38 -16.91 5.22 5.97
CA ILE A 38 -16.74 6.58 5.45
C ILE A 38 -17.64 6.83 4.24
N LEU A 39 -17.76 5.83 3.37
CA LEU A 39 -18.60 5.90 2.16
C LEU A 39 -20.10 5.82 2.48
N VAL A 40 -20.49 5.05 3.50
CA VAL A 40 -21.90 4.81 3.86
C VAL A 40 -22.44 5.82 4.87
N ASP A 41 -21.66 6.23 5.90
CA ASP A 41 -22.17 7.17 6.90
C ASP A 41 -22.22 8.62 6.39
N GLN A 42 -21.56 8.97 5.27
CA GLN A 42 -21.33 10.37 4.80
C GLN A 42 -20.89 11.34 5.91
N ALA A 43 -20.43 10.82 7.05
CA ALA A 43 -20.14 11.60 8.23
C ALA A 43 -18.66 11.97 8.18
N ALA A 44 -18.39 13.25 7.91
CA ALA A 44 -17.05 13.86 7.94
C ALA A 44 -16.30 13.62 9.28
N VAL A 45 -17.02 13.30 10.34
CA VAL A 45 -16.47 12.98 11.67
C VAL A 45 -15.61 11.71 11.64
N GLY A 46 -15.96 10.72 10.82
CA GLY A 46 -15.17 9.48 10.70
C GLY A 46 -13.88 9.66 9.89
N SER A 47 -13.85 10.58 8.93
CA SER A 47 -12.70 10.75 8.03
C SER A 47 -11.51 11.46 8.67
N GLN A 48 -11.74 12.41 9.58
CA GLN A 48 -10.65 13.11 10.30
C GLN A 48 -9.87 12.16 11.22
N ASP A 49 -10.57 11.26 11.90
CA ASP A 49 -9.95 10.28 12.80
C ASP A 49 -9.17 9.20 12.00
N LEU A 50 -9.62 8.91 10.77
CA LEU A 50 -8.88 8.05 9.85
C LEU A 50 -7.62 8.71 9.30
N GLU A 51 -7.66 10.00 8.93
CA GLU A 51 -6.46 10.71 8.47
C GLU A 51 -5.40 10.77 9.57
N SER A 52 -5.77 11.14 10.80
CA SER A 52 -4.84 11.22 11.93
C SER A 52 -4.25 9.84 12.25
N THR A 53 -5.10 8.81 12.32
CA THR A 53 -4.68 7.41 12.57
C THR A 53 -3.75 6.92 11.47
N PHE A 54 -4.06 7.20 10.21
CA PHE A 54 -3.25 6.79 9.08
C PHE A 54 -1.88 7.46 9.09
N ARG A 55 -1.84 8.79 9.24
CA ARG A 55 -0.57 9.54 9.36
C ARG A 55 0.27 9.04 10.52
N TYR A 56 -0.36 8.80 11.68
CA TYR A 56 0.33 8.25 12.85
C TYR A 56 0.94 6.86 12.56
N ASN A 57 0.18 5.96 11.94
CA ASN A 57 0.66 4.62 11.57
C ASN A 57 1.77 4.67 10.51
N LEU A 58 1.67 5.57 9.53
CA LEU A 58 2.72 5.81 8.54
C LEU A 58 4.01 6.26 9.22
N THR A 59 3.97 7.28 10.07
CA THR A 59 5.15 7.78 10.78
C THR A 59 5.74 6.71 11.70
N ARG A 60 4.90 5.92 12.38
CA ARG A 60 5.38 4.83 13.25
C ARG A 60 6.06 3.70 12.47
N THR A 61 5.61 3.41 11.25
CA THR A 61 6.16 2.32 10.41
C THR A 61 7.38 2.78 9.60
N GLY A 62 7.44 4.06 9.22
CA GLY A 62 8.60 4.67 8.58
C GLY A 62 8.89 4.22 7.14
N ARG A 63 8.04 3.37 6.55
CA ARG A 63 8.13 2.92 5.16
C ARG A 63 6.75 2.51 4.65
N VAL A 64 6.52 2.66 3.35
CA VAL A 64 5.34 2.15 2.64
C VAL A 64 5.75 1.11 1.60
N VAL A 65 5.03 0.00 1.55
CA VAL A 65 5.14 -1.01 0.49
C VAL A 65 3.85 -0.97 -0.31
N ALA A 66 3.92 -0.43 -1.53
CA ALA A 66 2.80 -0.31 -2.45
C ALA A 66 2.74 -1.55 -3.36
N VAL A 67 1.71 -2.38 -3.17
CA VAL A 67 1.51 -3.60 -3.96
C VAL A 67 0.68 -3.29 -5.19
N LEU A 68 1.28 -3.39 -6.37
CA LEU A 68 0.62 -3.24 -7.66
C LEU A 68 0.17 -4.61 -8.16
N ASP A 69 -1.06 -4.68 -8.68
CA ASP A 69 -1.60 -5.86 -9.37
C ASP A 69 -1.08 -5.98 -10.81
N THR A 70 -0.67 -4.89 -11.44
CA THR A 70 -0.14 -4.85 -12.79
C THR A 70 0.74 -3.61 -12.94
N TRP A 71 1.62 -3.59 -13.94
CA TRP A 71 2.39 -2.39 -14.27
C TRP A 71 1.53 -1.32 -14.96
N ASN A 72 0.71 -1.74 -15.92
CA ASN A 72 -0.13 -0.83 -16.69
C ASN A 72 -1.51 -0.72 -16.04
N GLU A 73 -1.93 0.51 -15.71
CA GLU A 73 -3.23 0.83 -15.10
C GLU A 73 -3.58 -0.01 -13.84
N PRO A 74 -2.70 -0.10 -12.83
CA PRO A 74 -3.01 -0.86 -11.62
C PRO A 74 -4.24 -0.31 -10.90
N VAL A 75 -5.08 -1.22 -10.39
CA VAL A 75 -6.22 -0.87 -9.54
C VAL A 75 -5.76 -0.10 -8.30
N TYR A 76 -4.53 -0.35 -7.84
CA TYR A 76 -3.90 0.42 -6.78
C TYR A 76 -3.89 1.93 -7.07
N LEU A 77 -3.74 2.39 -8.31
CA LEU A 77 -3.69 3.83 -8.62
C LEU A 77 -5.07 4.45 -8.91
N THR A 78 -6.13 3.65 -8.96
CA THR A 78 -7.49 4.14 -9.23
C THR A 78 -8.30 4.36 -7.95
N ARG A 79 -7.83 3.85 -6.81
CA ARG A 79 -8.52 3.98 -5.52
C ARG A 79 -8.09 5.28 -4.83
N ILE A 80 -9.08 6.10 -4.46
CA ILE A 80 -8.82 7.40 -3.80
C ILE A 80 -7.95 7.26 -2.54
N TRP A 81 -8.15 6.19 -1.78
CA TRP A 81 -7.40 5.95 -0.55
C TRP A 81 -5.94 5.70 -0.84
N THR A 82 -5.59 4.74 -1.67
CA THR A 82 -4.18 4.44 -2.01
C THR A 82 -3.48 5.66 -2.62
N VAL A 83 -4.17 6.49 -3.41
CA VAL A 83 -3.64 7.78 -3.89
C VAL A 83 -3.36 8.75 -2.74
N PHE A 84 -4.29 8.90 -1.79
CA PHE A 84 -4.08 9.70 -0.59
C PHE A 84 -2.91 9.19 0.26
N GLU A 85 -2.75 7.86 0.37
CA GLU A 85 -1.65 7.24 1.10
C GLU A 85 -0.29 7.58 0.50
N GLN A 86 -0.19 7.56 -0.84
CA GLN A 86 1.01 8.00 -1.56
C GLN A 86 1.29 9.49 -1.33
N PHE A 87 0.26 10.33 -1.41
CA PHE A 87 0.39 11.76 -1.15
C PHE A 87 0.89 12.03 0.28
N ALA A 88 0.33 11.35 1.28
CA ALA A 88 0.73 11.48 2.67
C ALA A 88 2.18 11.01 2.90
N ALA A 89 2.56 9.87 2.33
CA ALA A 89 3.93 9.35 2.41
C ALA A 89 4.94 10.34 1.80
N CYS A 90 4.65 10.87 0.60
CA CYS A 90 5.47 11.89 -0.04
C CYS A 90 5.58 13.17 0.80
N THR A 91 4.48 13.65 1.37
CA THR A 91 4.44 14.85 2.23
C THR A 91 5.28 14.66 3.49
N LEU A 92 5.28 13.46 4.05
CA LEU A 92 6.03 13.10 5.26
C LEU A 92 7.46 12.61 4.96
N GLN A 93 7.88 12.61 3.69
CA GLN A 93 9.18 12.10 3.24
C GLN A 93 9.44 10.63 3.64
N ILE A 94 8.37 9.83 3.71
CA ILE A 94 8.45 8.40 4.02
C ILE A 94 8.74 7.64 2.71
N PRO A 95 9.76 6.77 2.66
CA PRO A 95 10.09 6.02 1.46
C PRO A 95 8.96 5.07 1.07
N VAL A 96 8.63 5.07 -0.22
CA VAL A 96 7.68 4.13 -0.84
C VAL A 96 8.45 3.16 -1.73
N THR A 97 8.22 1.86 -1.53
CA THR A 97 8.70 0.80 -2.42
C THR A 97 7.51 0.19 -3.15
N PHE A 98 7.53 0.23 -4.48
CA PHE A 98 6.55 -0.48 -5.29
C PHE A 98 7.00 -1.92 -5.47
N VAL A 99 6.07 -2.85 -5.26
CA VAL A 99 6.26 -4.29 -5.50
C VAL A 99 5.06 -4.83 -6.25
N MET A 100 5.24 -5.97 -6.90
CA MET A 100 4.18 -6.62 -7.66
C MET A 100 4.37 -8.14 -7.64
N PRO A 101 3.30 -8.93 -7.81
CA PRO A 101 3.42 -10.37 -7.98
C PRO A 101 4.34 -10.71 -9.14
N GLU A 102 5.10 -11.80 -9.02
CA GLU A 102 6.06 -12.22 -10.05
C GLU A 102 5.39 -12.39 -11.42
N ALA A 103 4.18 -12.97 -11.44
CA ALA A 103 3.36 -13.17 -12.64
C ALA A 103 3.03 -11.86 -13.39
N CYS A 104 3.08 -10.72 -12.69
CA CYS A 104 2.79 -9.39 -13.24
C CYS A 104 4.08 -8.58 -13.49
N SER A 105 5.22 -9.10 -13.03
CA SER A 105 6.55 -8.46 -13.14
C SER A 105 7.28 -8.81 -14.43
N SER A 106 6.83 -9.83 -15.15
CA SER A 106 7.32 -10.16 -16.48
C SER A 106 6.91 -9.06 -17.46
N ILE A 107 7.78 -8.05 -17.59
CA ILE A 107 7.88 -7.26 -18.81
C ILE A 107 7.98 -8.29 -19.94
N ASP A 108 6.99 -8.33 -20.84
CA ASP A 108 7.09 -9.06 -22.09
C ASP A 108 8.42 -8.67 -22.74
N ARG A 109 9.42 -9.57 -22.69
CA ARG A 109 10.74 -9.39 -23.33
C ARG A 109 10.64 -9.53 -24.86
N ASN A 110 9.54 -9.08 -25.44
CA ASN A 110 9.25 -9.09 -26.87
C ASN A 110 8.82 -7.70 -27.32
N ASN A 111 9.79 -6.80 -27.45
CA ASN A 111 9.81 -5.81 -28.53
C ASN A 111 11.25 -5.40 -28.82
#